data_AF-A0A6C0CY22-F1
#
_entry.id   AF-A0A6C0CY22-F1
#
_cell.length_a   1.000
_cell.length_b   1.000
_cell.length_c   1.000
_cell.angle_alpha   90.00
_cell.angle_beta   90.00
_cell.angle_gamma   90.00
#
_symmetry.space_group_name_H-M   'P 1'
#
loop_
_entity.id
_entity.type
_entity.pdbx_description
1 polymer ?
#
loop_
_entity_poly.entity_id
_entity_poly.type
_entity_poly.pdbx_seq_one_letter_code
_entity_poly.pdbx_strand_id
1 'polypeptide(L)'
;MIFNKIQSILITFIHSLLPLFFALIILFSNNIIVLAVTSLIIFLIILSNYLFCDCPITLIEDKYNKNEFSSMIDMMANHTINIFGERYTKNDRSLYTLELLWTSLLLVILKILVILLFISMKTNGFLKSLLK
;
A
#
# COMPACT_ATOMS: atom_id res chain seq x y z
N MET A 1 -23.24 -17.66 -13.81
CA MET A 1 -23.47 -16.82 -12.61
C MET A 1 -22.51 -17.18 -11.48
N ILE A 2 -22.38 -18.45 -11.09
CA ILE A 2 -21.45 -18.91 -10.04
C ILE A 2 -19.97 -18.63 -10.39
N PHE A 3 -19.56 -18.88 -11.62
CA PHE A 3 -18.18 -18.66 -12.07
C PHE A 3 -17.71 -17.20 -11.91
N ASN A 4 -18.56 -16.23 -12.29
CA ASN A 4 -18.25 -14.80 -12.13
C ASN A 4 -18.14 -14.40 -10.66
N LYS A 5 -18.92 -15.01 -9.77
CA LYS A 5 -18.83 -14.78 -8.31
C LYS A 5 -17.52 -15.30 -7.74
N ILE A 6 -17.10 -16.51 -8.15
CA ILE A 6 -15.81 -17.08 -7.75
C ILE A 6 -14.65 -16.20 -8.24
N GLN A 7 -14.70 -15.75 -9.49
CA GLN A 7 -13.68 -14.85 -10.05
C GLN A 7 -13.56 -13.55 -9.27
N SER A 8 -14.70 -12.92 -8.95
CA SER A 8 -14.67 -11.69 -8.16
C SER A 8 -14.06 -11.90 -6.78
N ILE A 9 -14.50 -12.93 -6.04
CA ILE A 9 -13.96 -13.23 -4.70
C ILE A 9 -12.45 -13.45 -4.77
N LEU A 10 -11.96 -14.16 -5.80
CA LEU A 10 -10.53 -14.36 -6.00
C LEU A 10 -9.78 -13.05 -6.26
N ILE A 11 -10.33 -12.15 -7.08
CA ILE A 11 -9.71 -10.85 -7.37
C ILE A 11 -9.65 -10.00 -6.10
N THR A 12 -10.76 -9.87 -5.37
CA THR A 12 -10.83 -9.14 -4.10
C THR A 12 -9.86 -9.72 -3.06
N PHE A 13 -9.77 -11.04 -2.99
CA PHE A 13 -8.83 -11.73 -2.09
C PHE A 13 -7.37 -11.42 -2.44
N ILE A 14 -6.99 -11.53 -3.72
CA ILE A 14 -5.66 -11.17 -4.20
C ILE A 14 -5.35 -9.70 -3.91
N HIS A 15 -6.32 -8.81 -4.16
CA HIS A 15 -6.15 -7.38 -3.90
C HIS A 15 -5.91 -7.10 -2.42
N SER A 16 -6.60 -7.80 -1.51
CA SER A 16 -6.38 -7.67 -0.06
C SER A 16 -5.01 -8.21 0.40
N LEU A 17 -4.49 -9.24 -0.26
CA LEU A 17 -3.18 -9.84 0.06
C LEU A 17 -2.01 -8.95 -0.35
N LEU A 18 -2.15 -8.17 -1.42
CA LEU A 18 -1.07 -7.33 -1.95
C LEU A 18 -0.55 -6.31 -0.92
N PRO A 19 -1.40 -5.45 -0.30
CA PRO A 19 -0.98 -4.55 0.77
C PRO A 19 -0.34 -5.28 1.96
N LEU A 20 -0.85 -6.47 2.31
CA LEU A 20 -0.28 -7.28 3.39
C LEU A 20 1.16 -7.71 3.07
N PHE A 21 1.44 -8.18 1.86
CA PHE A 21 2.80 -8.54 1.46
C PHE A 21 3.74 -7.34 1.46
N PHE A 22 3.29 -6.16 0.98
CA PHE A 22 4.08 -4.94 1.09
C PHE A 22 4.38 -4.58 2.55
N ALA A 23 3.38 -4.63 3.42
CA ALA A 23 3.57 -4.35 4.85
C ALA A 23 4.58 -5.31 5.50
N LEU A 24 4.50 -6.62 5.19
CA LEU A 24 5.45 -7.61 5.70
C LEU A 24 6.89 -7.34 5.22
N ILE A 25 7.07 -7.00 3.95
CA ILE A 25 8.40 -6.63 3.40
C ILE A 25 8.93 -5.38 4.11
N ILE A 26 8.09 -4.34 4.23
CA ILE A 26 8.46 -3.08 4.88
C ILE A 26 8.81 -3.30 6.35
N LEU A 27 8.12 -4.18 7.08
CA LEU A 27 8.41 -4.44 8.49
C LEU A 27 9.68 -5.28 8.68
N PHE A 28 9.83 -6.38 7.94
CA PHE A 28 10.84 -7.40 8.25
C PHE A 28 12.09 -7.37 7.38
N SER A 29 12.08 -6.73 6.20
CA SER A 29 13.27 -6.67 5.34
C SER A 29 14.21 -5.54 5.74
N ASN A 30 15.49 -5.87 5.96
CA ASN A 30 16.57 -4.89 6.15
C ASN A 30 17.48 -4.77 4.91
N ASN A 31 17.16 -5.48 3.83
CA ASN A 31 17.92 -5.41 2.59
C ASN A 31 17.50 -4.17 1.79
N ILE A 32 18.41 -3.21 1.64
CA ILE A 32 18.18 -1.94 0.95
C ILE A 32 17.71 -2.17 -0.50
N ILE A 33 18.23 -3.18 -1.20
CA ILE A 33 17.84 -3.50 -2.58
C ILE A 33 16.37 -3.92 -2.62
N VAL A 34 15.95 -4.79 -1.70
CA VAL A 34 14.55 -5.25 -1.61
C VAL A 34 13.62 -4.06 -1.29
N LEU A 35 14.02 -3.18 -0.37
CA LEU A 35 13.25 -1.99 -0.03
C LEU A 35 13.17 -0.99 -1.19
N ALA A 36 14.24 -0.82 -1.97
CA ALA A 36 14.28 0.06 -3.14
C ALA A 36 13.43 -0.48 -4.30
N VAL A 37 13.43 -1.80 -4.54
CA VAL A 37 12.52 -2.42 -5.51
C VAL A 37 11.07 -2.27 -5.04
N THR A 38 10.82 -2.45 -3.74
CA THR A 38 9.49 -2.27 -3.15
C THR A 38 8.99 -0.83 -3.31
N SER A 39 9.82 0.19 -3.05
CA SER A 39 9.44 1.58 -3.25
C SER A 39 9.15 1.91 -4.72
N LEU A 40 9.93 1.35 -5.66
CA LEU A 40 9.67 1.49 -7.09
C LEU A 40 8.32 0.90 -7.48
N ILE A 41 7.99 -0.30 -7.00
CA ILE A 41 6.70 -0.94 -7.28
C ILE A 41 5.55 -0.09 -6.73
N ILE A 42 5.64 0.38 -5.48
CA ILE A 42 4.62 1.26 -4.88
C ILE A 42 4.46 2.55 -5.70
N PHE A 43 5.57 3.15 -6.14
CA PHE A 43 5.55 4.35 -6.97
C PHE A 43 4.84 4.12 -8.32
N LEU A 44 5.07 2.96 -8.96
CA LEU A 44 4.36 2.59 -10.19
C LEU A 44 2.86 2.40 -9.94
N ILE A 45 2.46 1.85 -8.79
CA ILE A 45 1.05 1.73 -8.40
C ILE A 45 0.41 3.11 -8.19
N ILE A 46 1.11 4.05 -7.55
CA ILE A 46 0.67 5.45 -7.40
C ILE A 46 0.44 6.09 -8.76
N LEU A 47 1.41 5.96 -9.68
CA LEU A 47 1.30 6.51 -11.03
C LEU A 47 0.10 5.90 -11.77
N SER A 48 -0.09 4.59 -11.65
CA SER A 48 -1.23 3.90 -12.24
C SER A 48 -2.56 4.39 -11.66
N ASN A 49 -2.66 4.54 -10.33
CA ASN A 49 -3.86 5.09 -9.69
C ASN A 49 -4.18 6.50 -10.22
N TYR A 50 -3.17 7.34 -10.35
CA TYR A 50 -3.32 8.69 -10.91
C TYR A 50 -3.80 8.67 -12.36
N LEU A 51 -3.22 7.80 -13.21
CA LEU A 51 -3.57 7.70 -14.63
C LEU A 51 -4.97 7.14 -14.88
N PHE A 52 -5.42 6.18 -14.08
CA PHE A 52 -6.71 5.52 -14.24
C PHE A 52 -7.81 6.07 -13.31
N CYS A 53 -7.50 7.12 -12.55
CA CYS A 53 -8.37 7.73 -11.54
C CYS A 53 -8.91 6.75 -10.47
N ASP A 54 -8.28 5.58 -10.33
CA ASP A 54 -8.49 4.58 -9.29
C ASP A 54 -7.45 3.46 -9.39
N CYS A 55 -7.35 2.59 -8.39
CA CYS A 55 -6.53 1.39 -8.46
C CYS A 55 -7.05 0.48 -9.59
N PRO A 56 -6.22 0.07 -10.55
CA PRO A 56 -6.66 -0.80 -11.65
C PRO A 56 -7.32 -2.10 -11.19
N ILE A 57 -6.88 -2.65 -10.06
CA ILE A 57 -7.47 -3.86 -9.50
C ILE A 57 -8.89 -3.57 -8.97
N THR A 58 -9.12 -2.42 -8.33
CA THR A 58 -10.46 -1.97 -7.95
C THR A 58 -11.36 -1.80 -9.18
N LEU A 59 -10.85 -1.23 -10.26
CA LEU A 59 -11.62 -1.10 -11.52
C LEU A 59 -12.01 -2.46 -12.10
N ILE A 60 -11.13 -3.45 -11.98
CA ILE A 60 -11.41 -4.84 -12.37
C ILE A 60 -12.47 -5.44 -11.43
N GLU A 61 -12.33 -5.28 -10.11
CA GLU A 61 -13.32 -5.74 -9.12
C GLU A 61 -14.71 -5.19 -9.45
N ASP A 62 -14.85 -3.89 -9.68
CA ASP A 62 -16.12 -3.25 -10.00
C ASP A 62 -16.75 -3.83 -11.28
N LYS A 63 -15.93 -4.10 -12.30
CA LYS A 63 -16.38 -4.70 -13.57
C LYS A 63 -16.96 -6.10 -13.37
N TYR A 64 -16.35 -6.91 -12.51
CA TYR A 64 -16.80 -8.28 -12.24
C TYR A 64 -17.88 -8.37 -11.14
N ASN A 65 -17.97 -7.36 -10.28
CA ASN A 65 -18.95 -7.32 -9.18
C ASN A 65 -20.33 -6.80 -9.55
N LYS A 66 -20.48 -6.06 -10.66
CA LYS A 66 -21.80 -5.57 -11.14
C LYS A 66 -22.69 -4.98 -10.02
N ASN A 67 -22.11 -4.33 -9.02
CA ASN A 67 -22.76 -3.76 -7.83
C ASN A 67 -23.40 -4.75 -6.83
N GLU A 68 -23.20 -6.07 -6.94
CA GLU A 68 -23.66 -7.03 -5.91
C GLU A 68 -22.73 -7.10 -4.68
N PHE A 69 -21.44 -6.84 -4.88
CA PHE A 69 -20.42 -6.86 -3.83
C PHE A 69 -19.58 -5.59 -3.84
N SER A 70 -19.24 -5.11 -2.64
CA SER A 70 -18.33 -3.98 -2.42
C SER A 70 -16.90 -4.37 -2.84
N SER A 71 -16.17 -3.43 -3.45
CA SER A 71 -14.73 -3.60 -3.71
C SER A 71 -13.94 -3.76 -2.40
N MET A 72 -12.71 -4.27 -2.48
CA MET A 72 -11.84 -4.41 -1.29
C MET A 72 -11.66 -3.07 -0.58
N ILE A 73 -11.47 -1.98 -1.34
CA ILE A 73 -11.32 -0.63 -0.81
C ILE A 73 -12.61 -0.15 -0.16
N ASP A 74 -13.78 -0.41 -0.76
CA ASP A 74 -15.06 -0.05 -0.14
C ASP A 74 -15.29 -0.81 1.17
N MET A 75 -14.90 -2.09 1.23
CA MET A 75 -14.96 -2.88 2.47
C MET A 75 -14.02 -2.32 3.55
N MET A 76 -12.77 -2.03 3.20
CA MET A 76 -11.79 -1.43 4.11
C MET A 76 -12.29 -0.07 4.63
N ALA A 77 -12.84 0.76 3.76
CA ALA A 77 -13.32 2.06 4.16
C ALA A 77 -14.50 2.01 5.13
N ASN A 78 -15.51 1.18 4.84
CA ASN A 78 -16.68 1.04 5.68
C ASN A 78 -16.39 0.37 7.03
N HIS A 79 -15.45 -0.57 7.06
CA HIS A 79 -15.12 -1.35 8.27
C HIS A 79 -13.86 -0.87 9.00
N THR A 80 -13.18 0.18 8.56
CA THR A 80 -11.95 0.65 9.21
C THR A 80 -11.90 2.17 9.27
N ILE A 81 -12.07 2.85 8.13
CA ILE A 81 -11.95 4.31 8.05
C ILE A 81 -13.18 4.98 8.70
N ASN A 82 -14.38 4.51 8.39
CA ASN A 82 -15.63 5.11 8.86
C ASN A 82 -16.01 4.75 10.31
N ILE A 83 -15.24 3.89 10.98
CA ILE A 83 -15.45 3.57 12.40
C ILE A 83 -15.30 4.83 13.28
N PHE A 84 -14.42 5.76 12.88
CA PHE A 84 -14.12 6.98 13.64
C PHE A 84 -14.87 8.22 13.13
N GLY A 85 -15.95 8.02 12.36
CA GLY A 85 -16.79 9.05 11.74
C GLY A 85 -16.86 8.90 10.23
N GLU A 86 -17.92 9.43 9.59
CA GLU A 86 -18.10 9.40 8.13
C GLU A 86 -17.06 10.30 7.44
N ARG A 87 -15.87 9.74 7.23
CA ARG A 87 -14.78 10.41 6.50
C ARG A 87 -14.76 9.96 5.06
N TYR A 88 -14.98 8.67 4.79
CA TYR A 88 -14.95 8.11 3.46
C TYR A 88 -16.28 8.30 2.72
N THR A 89 -16.20 8.88 1.52
CA THR A 89 -17.24 8.78 0.50
C THR A 89 -16.71 7.99 -0.70
N LYS A 90 -17.58 7.24 -1.38
CA LYS A 90 -17.18 6.44 -2.56
C LYS A 90 -16.58 7.28 -3.68
N ASN A 91 -16.97 8.56 -3.78
CA ASN A 91 -16.44 9.49 -4.78
C ASN A 91 -14.96 9.83 -4.55
N ASP A 92 -14.50 9.72 -3.30
CA ASP A 92 -13.13 10.05 -2.90
C ASP A 92 -12.24 8.80 -2.79
N ARG A 93 -12.72 7.63 -3.26
CA ARG A 93 -12.02 6.33 -3.16
C ARG A 93 -10.59 6.35 -3.68
N SER A 94 -10.38 6.98 -4.84
CA SER A 94 -9.04 7.13 -5.43
C SER A 94 -8.12 7.94 -4.53
N LEU A 95 -8.61 9.03 -3.93
CA LEU A 95 -7.83 9.91 -3.05
C LEU A 95 -7.34 9.17 -1.80
N TYR A 96 -8.22 8.42 -1.13
CA TYR A 96 -7.83 7.63 0.04
C TYR A 96 -6.82 6.54 -0.31
N THR A 97 -7.01 5.88 -1.46
CA THR A 97 -6.06 4.88 -1.94
C THR A 97 -4.69 5.52 -2.20
N LEU A 98 -4.67 6.72 -2.79
CA LEU A 98 -3.46 7.48 -3.05
C LEU A 98 -2.76 7.90 -1.74
N GLU A 99 -3.51 8.38 -0.76
CA GLU A 99 -3.00 8.75 0.57
C GLU A 99 -2.32 7.56 1.27
N LEU A 100 -2.97 6.38 1.24
CA LEU A 100 -2.41 5.15 1.81
C LEU A 100 -1.11 4.74 1.11
N LEU A 101 -1.08 4.81 -0.23
CA LEU A 101 0.10 4.46 -1.02
C LEU A 101 1.26 5.44 -0.80
N TRP A 102 1.00 6.74 -0.76
CA TRP A 102 2.01 7.76 -0.44
C TRP A 102 2.56 7.59 0.97
N THR A 103 1.69 7.32 1.94
CA THR A 103 2.10 7.04 3.33
C THR A 103 2.99 5.79 3.38
N SER A 104 2.62 4.74 2.65
CA SER A 104 3.42 3.51 2.56
C SER A 104 4.79 3.75 1.93
N LEU A 105 4.85 4.57 0.86
CA LEU A 105 6.11 4.95 0.21
C LEU A 105 7.01 5.74 1.16
N LEU A 106 6.43 6.70 1.90
CA LEU A 106 7.15 7.47 2.92
C LEU A 106 7.76 6.57 4.00
N LEU A 107 7.01 5.56 4.47
CA LEU A 107 7.52 4.60 5.47
C LEU A 107 8.69 3.77 4.93
N VAL A 108 8.66 3.36 3.66
CA VAL A 108 9.78 2.64 3.03
C VAL A 108 11.03 3.53 2.98
N ILE A 109 10.88 4.78 2.53
CA ILE A 109 11.98 5.74 2.44
C ILE A 109 12.56 6.02 3.83
N LEU A 110 11.71 6.23 4.82
CA LEU A 110 12.12 6.44 6.21
C LEU A 110 12.93 5.24 6.73
N LYS A 111 12.47 4.01 6.46
CA LYS A 111 13.20 2.80 6.85
C LYS A 111 14.58 2.73 6.19
N ILE A 112 14.68 3.03 4.90
CA ILE A 112 15.97 3.07 4.19
C ILE A 112 16.90 4.11 4.84
N LEU A 113 16.40 5.31 5.13
CA LEU A 113 17.18 6.36 5.80
C LEU A 113 17.70 5.91 7.17
N VAL A 114 16.86 5.27 7.97
CA VAL A 114 17.25 4.72 9.28
C VAL A 114 18.37 3.68 9.12
N ILE A 115 18.24 2.75 8.16
CA ILE A 115 19.29 1.75 7.89
C ILE A 115 20.61 2.41 7.49
N LEU A 116 20.56 3.39 6.58
CA LEU A 116 21.77 4.13 6.14
C LEU A 116 22.41 4.92 7.28
N LEU A 117 21.61 5.53 8.14
CA LEU A 117 22.08 6.23 9.33
C LEU A 117 22.82 5.27 10.29
N PHE A 118 22.25 4.09 10.55
CA PHE A 118 22.93 3.07 11.37
C PHE A 118 24.25 2.59 10.75
N ILE A 119 24.33 2.45 9.42
CA ILE A 119 25.57 2.10 8.72
C ILE A 119 26.60 3.23 8.86
N SER A 120 26.19 4.48 8.67
CA SER A 120 27.05 5.66 8.80
C SER A 120 27.60 5.80 10.22
N MET A 121 26.78 5.62 11.25
CA MET A 121 27.21 5.69 12.65
C MET A 121 28.21 4.59 13.02
N LYS A 122 28.12 3.40 12.41
CA LYS A 122 29.09 2.31 12.63
C LYS A 122 30.44 2.57 11.96
N THR A 123 30.45 3.26 10.82
CA THR A 123 31.63 3.43 9.97
C THR A 123 32.37 4.73 10.25
N ASN A 124 31.66 5.80 10.62
CA ASN A 124 32.25 7.13 10.81
C ASN A 124 32.74 7.33 12.27
N GLY A 125 34.04 7.54 12.45
CA GLY A 125 34.66 7.72 13.75
C GLY A 125 34.12 8.91 14.55
N PHE A 126 33.75 10.01 13.87
CA PHE A 126 33.17 11.20 14.51
C PHE A 126 31.74 10.94 15.04
N LEU A 127 30.90 10.28 14.25
CA LEU A 127 29.54 9.91 14.70
C LEU A 127 29.59 8.86 15.81
N LYS A 128 30.58 7.97 15.78
CA LYS A 128 30.81 6.97 16.83
C LYS A 128 31.20 7.61 18.16
N SER A 129 31.89 8.75 18.16
CA SER A 129 32.21 9.49 19.39
C SER A 129 31.03 10.26 19.98
N LEU A 130 30.02 10.62 19.18
CA LEU A 130 28.79 11.30 19.65
C LEU A 130 27.86 10.38 20.47
N LEU A 131 28.03 9.06 20.38
CA LEU A 131 27.27 8.06 21.13
C LEU A 131 27.95 7.58 22.42
N LYS A 132 29.18 8.03 22.69
CA LYS A 132 29.89 7.78 23.95
C LYS A 132 29.55 8.89 24.95
#